data_AF-A0A1V6GIB6-F1
#
_entry.id   AF-A0A1V6GIB6-F1
#
_cell.length_a   1.000
_cell.length_b   1.000
_cell.length_c   1.000
_cell.angle_alpha   90.00
_cell.angle_beta   90.00
_cell.angle_gamma   90.00
#
_symmetry.space_group_name_H-M   'P 1'
#
loop_
_entity.id
_entity.type
_entity.pdbx_description
1 polymer ?
#
loop_
_entity_poly.entity_id
_entity_poly.type
_entity_poly.pdbx_seq_one_letter_code
_entity_poly.pdbx_strand_id
1 'polypeptide(L)' 'MADAALDWIMDYAGQDLLRSSRRLTRKRFSAGYGDFSLENQQTMFDMLQLGEIGIRMTPAKVLIPEKSVTAVAGVLRLT' A
#
# COMPACT_ATOMS: atom_id res chain seq x y z
N MET A 1 5.51 -13.38 -4.49
CA MET A 1 4.31 -13.14 -5.35
C MET A 1 3.67 -11.81 -5.01
N ALA A 2 3.23 -11.59 -3.77
CA ALA A 2 2.67 -10.30 -3.33
C ALA A 2 3.66 -9.12 -3.50
N ASP A 3 4.93 -9.30 -3.16
CA ASP A 3 5.94 -8.23 -3.32
C ASP A 3 6.18 -7.84 -4.78
N ALA A 4 6.29 -8.83 -5.67
CA ALA A 4 6.45 -8.58 -7.11
C ALA A 4 5.22 -7.88 -7.71
N ALA A 5 4.01 -8.20 -7.24
CA ALA A 5 2.80 -7.49 -7.63
C ALA A 5 2.83 -6.04 -7.13
N LEU A 6 3.30 -5.78 -5.91
CA LEU A 6 3.49 -4.42 -5.41
C LEU A 6 4.55 -3.65 -6.21
N ASP A 7 5.66 -4.29 -6.59
CA ASP A 7 6.68 -3.68 -7.44
C ASP A 7 6.08 -3.25 -8.78
N TRP A 8 5.30 -4.12 -9.42
CA TRP A 8 4.59 -3.80 -10.65
C TRP A 8 3.60 -2.63 -10.47
N ILE A 9 2.82 -2.61 -9.38
CA ILE A 9 1.91 -1.49 -9.07
C ILE A 9 2.68 -0.18 -8.90
N MET A 10 3.81 -0.21 -8.20
CA MET A 10 4.67 0.97 -7.99
C MET A 10 5.24 1.49 -9.31
N ASP A 11 5.71 0.61 -10.19
CA ASP A 11 6.23 0.99 -11.51
C ASP A 11 5.13 1.59 -12.38
N TYR A 12 3.95 0.96 -12.39
CA TYR A 12 2.77 1.45 -13.12
C TYR A 12 2.34 2.85 -12.63
N ALA A 13 2.14 3.01 -11.31
CA ALA A 13 1.74 4.29 -10.73
C ALA A 13 2.84 5.36 -10.86
N GLY A 14 4.10 4.97 -10.78
CA GLY A 14 5.25 5.84 -11.01
C GLY A 14 5.24 6.41 -12.41
N GLN A 15 5.01 5.57 -13.43
CA GLN A 15 4.95 6.00 -14.83
C GLN A 15 3.79 6.98 -15.09
N ASP A 16 2.65 6.78 -14.44
CA ASP A 16 1.53 7.71 -14.53
C ASP A 16 1.85 9.08 -13.91
N LEU A 17 2.45 9.10 -12.72
CA LEU A 17 2.81 10.34 -12.01
C LEU A 17 3.83 11.19 -12.76
N LEU A 18 4.75 10.58 -13.51
CA LEU A 18 5.76 11.31 -14.30
C LEU A 18 5.13 12.26 -15.31
N ARG A 19 3.96 11.93 -15.86
CA ARG A 19 3.21 12.82 -16.77
C ARG A 19 2.78 14.14 -16.14
N SER A 20 2.78 14.20 -14.82
CA SER A 20 2.38 15.36 -14.01
C SER A 20 3.53 15.98 -13.22
N SER A 21 4.78 15.74 -13.66
CA SER A 21 6.01 16.18 -12.96
C SER A 21 6.02 15.75 -11.49
N ARG A 22 5.60 14.51 -11.21
CA ARG A 22 5.62 13.89 -9.88
C ARG A 22 6.27 12.52 -9.95
N ARG A 23 6.75 12.02 -8.82
CA ARG A 23 7.28 10.66 -8.67
C ARG A 23 6.94 10.05 -7.33
N LEU A 24 6.94 8.73 -7.24
CA LEU A 24 6.88 8.02 -5.97
C LEU A 24 8.22 8.11 -5.23
N THR A 25 8.16 8.06 -3.90
CA THR A 25 9.33 7.77 -3.06
C THR A 25 9.84 6.36 -3.35
N ARG A 26 11.16 6.16 -3.24
CA ARG A 26 11.77 4.84 -3.47
C ARG A 26 11.31 3.78 -2.49
N LYS A 27 10.98 4.17 -1.25
CA LYS A 27 10.48 3.27 -0.21
C LYS A 27 8.95 3.37 -0.12
N ARG A 28 8.35 2.24 0.23
CA ARG A 28 6.95 2.09 0.62
C ARG A 28 6.89 1.48 2.03
N PHE A 29 5.83 1.78 2.76
CA PHE A 29 5.65 1.32 4.14
C PHE A 29 4.28 0.68 4.31
N SER A 30 4.23 -0.42 5.06
CA SER A 30 3.00 -1.10 5.46
C SER A 30 2.76 -0.90 6.95
N ALA A 31 1.50 -0.91 7.38
CA ALA A 31 1.20 -0.83 8.80
C ALA A 31 1.85 -2.02 9.55
N GLY A 32 2.42 -1.75 10.73
CA GLY A 32 3.20 -2.69 11.52
C GLY A 32 4.71 -2.68 11.27
N TYR A 33 5.22 -1.83 10.36
CA TYR A 33 6.66 -1.68 10.11
C TYR A 33 7.23 -0.37 10.66
N GLY A 34 8.34 -0.47 11.41
CA GLY A 34 8.99 0.70 12.03
C GLY A 34 8.02 1.45 12.95
N ASP A 35 7.97 2.77 12.81
CA ASP A 35 7.09 3.63 13.62
C ASP A 35 5.64 3.70 13.07
N PHE A 36 5.35 2.98 11.99
CA PHE A 36 4.01 2.93 11.41
C PHE A 36 3.16 1.88 12.12
N SER A 37 2.39 2.30 13.13
CA SER A 37 1.56 1.40 13.95
C SER A 37 0.65 0.50 13.12
N LEU A 38 0.53 -0.76 13.54
CA LEU A 38 -0.36 -1.77 12.94
C LEU A 38 -1.84 -1.34 12.99
N GLU A 39 -2.24 -0.49 13.95
CA GLU A 39 -3.62 0.02 14.04
C GLU A 39 -4.08 0.75 12.78
N ASN A 40 -3.15 1.37 12.05
CA ASN A 40 -3.45 2.04 10.78
C ASN A 40 -3.89 1.07 9.67
N GLN A 41 -3.66 -0.24 9.84
CA GLN A 41 -4.14 -1.26 8.91
C GLN A 41 -5.67 -1.21 8.78
N GLN A 42 -6.39 -0.84 9.85
CA GLN A 42 -7.84 -0.65 9.80
C GLN A 42 -8.21 0.49 8.86
N THR A 43 -7.60 1.65 9.02
CA THR A 43 -7.86 2.80 8.16
C THR A 43 -7.54 2.46 6.70
N MET A 44 -6.42 1.76 6.44
CA MET A 44 -6.09 1.31 5.08
C MET A 44 -7.11 0.32 4.52
N PHE A 45 -7.57 -0.63 5.34
CA PHE A 45 -8.58 -1.62 4.94
C PHE A 45 -9.88 -0.94 4.50
N ASP A 46 -10.34 0.04 5.27
CA ASP A 46 -11.59 0.76 5.00
C ASP A 46 -11.44 1.71 3.81
N MET A 47 -10.35 2.50 3.74
CA MET A 47 -10.11 3.46 2.65
C MET A 47 -9.95 2.78 1.28
N LEU A 48 -9.33 1.60 1.24
CA LEU A 48 -9.14 0.83 0.01
C LEU A 48 -10.32 -0.12 -0.27
N GLN A 49 -11.34 -0.13 0.57
CA GLN A 49 -12.53 -0.98 0.44
C GLN A 49 -12.17 -2.46 0.24
N LEU A 50 -11.16 -2.95 0.98
CA LEU A 50 -10.60 -4.29 0.75
C LEU A 50 -11.63 -5.42 0.92
N GLY A 51 -12.67 -5.18 1.72
CA GLY A 51 -13.81 -6.10 1.85
C GLY A 51 -14.54 -6.37 0.53
N GLU A 52 -14.62 -5.38 -0.37
CA GLU A 52 -15.33 -5.50 -1.65
C GLU A 52 -14.61 -6.45 -2.63
N ILE A 53 -13.29 -6.56 -2.48
CA ILE A 53 -12.46 -7.50 -3.26
C ILE A 53 -12.21 -8.82 -2.51
N GLY A 54 -12.97 -9.09 -1.44
CA GLY A 54 -12.96 -10.36 -0.72
C GLY A 54 -11.84 -10.52 0.33
N ILE A 55 -11.09 -9.45 0.64
CA ILE A 55 -10.12 -9.48 1.73
C ILE A 55 -10.86 -9.28 3.06
N ARG A 56 -10.43 -10.03 4.07
CA ARG A 56 -10.93 -9.91 5.44
C ARG A 56 -9.80 -9.52 6.37
N MET A 57 -10.14 -9.12 7.59
CA MET A 57 -9.17 -8.77 8.61
C MET A 57 -9.56 -9.40 9.95
N THR A 58 -8.58 -9.91 10.68
CA THR A 58 -8.78 -10.46 12.03
C THR A 58 -8.91 -9.33 13.06
N PRO A 59 -9.40 -9.62 14.29
CA PRO A 59 -9.36 -8.64 15.38
C PRO A 59 -7.94 -8.12 15.68
N ALA A 60 -6.92 -8.94 15.45
CA ALA A 60 -5.50 -8.59 15.58
C ALA A 60 -4.93 -7.85 14.35
N LYS A 61 -5.79 -7.35 13.44
CA LYS A 61 -5.44 -6.56 12.25
C LYS A 61 -4.61 -7.30 11.19
N VAL A 62 -4.63 -8.63 11.20
CA VAL A 62 -3.99 -9.45 10.16
C VAL A 62 -4.95 -9.63 9.00
N LEU A 63 -4.47 -9.45 7.77
CA LEU A 63 -5.26 -9.65 6.56
C LEU A 63 -5.44 -11.14 6.24
N ILE A 64 -6.61 -11.48 5.68
CA ILE A 64 -6.95 -12.80 5.17
C ILE A 64 -7.39 -12.65 3.72
N PRO A 65 -6.76 -13.37 2.77
CA PRO A 65 -5.70 -14.38 2.93
C PRO A 65 -4.38 -13.84 3.51
N GLU A 66 -3.55 -14.71 4.10
CA GLU A 66 -2.27 -14.31 4.72
C GLU A 66 -1.33 -13.63 3.71
N LYS A 67 -1.36 -14.07 2.44
CA LYS A 67 -0.58 -13.46 1.36
C LYS A 67 -1.28 -12.23 0.77
N SER A 68 -1.68 -11.31 1.63
CA SER A 68 -2.24 -10.00 1.29
C SER A 68 -1.37 -8.90 1.90
N VAL A 69 -1.16 -7.83 1.15
CA VAL A 69 -0.28 -6.73 1.55
C VAL A 69 -0.88 -5.40 1.12
N THR A 70 -0.71 -4.39 1.97
CA THR A 70 -1.04 -3.00 1.67
C THR A 70 0.21 -2.16 1.89
N ALA A 71 0.37 -1.05 1.16
CA ALA A 71 1.51 -0.16 1.36
C ALA A 71 1.15 1.29 1.04
N VAL A 72 1.90 2.22 1.62
CA VAL A 72 1.86 3.66 1.36
C VAL A 72 3.22 4.09 0.82
N ALA A 73 3.22 4.90 -0.24
CA ALA A 73 4.39 5.57 -0.77
C ALA A 73 4.12 7.07 -0.88
N GLY A 74 5.14 7.90 -0.62
CA GLY A 74 5.02 9.34 -0.77
C GLY A 74 5.03 9.73 -2.25
N VAL A 75 4.33 10.81 -2.59
CA VAL A 75 4.39 11.45 -3.91
C VAL A 75 5.17 12.75 -3.78
N LEU A 76 6.24 12.89 -4.55
CA LEU A 76 7.09 14.07 -4.60
C LEU A 76 6.86 14.81 -5.91
N ARG A 77 6.92 16.15 -5.87
CA ARG A 77 6.98 16.97 -7.08
C ARG A 77 8.42 17.02 -7.59
N LEU A 78 8.57 16.87 -8.89
CA LEU A 78 9.82 17.12 -9.59
C LEU A 78 9.88 18.62 -9.86
N THR A 79 10.82 19.29 -9.19
CA THR A 79 11.24 20.66 -9.48
C THR A 79 12.19 20.68 -10.65
#